data_AF-A0A7S2SGH7-F1
#
_entry.id   AF-A0A7S2SGH7-F1
#
_cell.length_a   1.000
_cell.length_b   1.000
_cell.length_c   1.000
_cell.angle_alpha   90.00
_cell.angle_beta   90.00
_cell.angle_gamma   90.00
#
_symmetry.space_group_name_H-M   'P 1'
#
loop_
_entity.id
_entity.type
_entity.pdbx_description
1 polymer ?
#
loop_
_entity_poly.entity_id
_entity_poly.type
_entity_poly.pdbx_seq_one_letter_code
_entity_poly.pdbx_strand_id
1 'polypeptide(L)'
;LPVIAATATSPVLSDKEFYPYFSRMFPSDAFQGKVLARMAHKMGFTKVATISTSFHMYYEGITNTFVREAENLNMTILSVTTTMASTYEDLKSAFKTVRDAGYRVIMVAQEHDNVRDAIVELKMQGPGYQYFGIESEWGQGNATQ
;
A
#
# COMPACT_ATOMS: atom_id res chain seq x y z
N LEU A 1 -1.86 -9.60 8.41
CA LEU A 1 -2.11 -8.36 7.65
C LEU A 1 -2.98 -8.71 6.44
N PRO A 2 -4.19 -8.14 6.28
CA PRO A 2 -4.91 -8.24 5.02
C PRO A 2 -4.29 -7.29 3.99
N VAL A 3 -3.85 -7.87 2.88
CA VAL A 3 -3.19 -7.14 1.78
C VAL A 3 -3.93 -7.49 0.50
N ILE A 4 -4.28 -6.45 -0.25
CA ILE A 4 -4.85 -6.59 -1.59
C ILE A 4 -3.81 -6.07 -2.57
N ALA A 5 -3.31 -6.97 -3.43
CA ALA A 5 -2.31 -6.66 -4.45
C ALA A 5 -2.91 -6.74 -5.85
N ALA A 6 -2.55 -5.77 -6.69
CA ALA A 6 -3.31 -5.47 -7.90
C ALA A 6 -2.74 -6.09 -9.21
N THR A 7 -1.56 -6.71 -9.17
CA THR A 7 -0.92 -7.32 -10.36
C THR A 7 -0.12 -8.58 -10.01
N ALA A 8 -0.71 -9.59 -9.33
CA ALA A 8 0.06 -10.77 -8.92
C ALA A 8 0.27 -11.77 -10.08
N THR A 9 1.47 -11.86 -10.65
CA THR A 9 1.84 -12.89 -11.63
C THR A 9 2.76 -13.99 -11.06
N SER A 10 3.27 -13.84 -9.83
CA SER A 10 4.16 -14.80 -9.19
C SER A 10 3.41 -15.92 -8.44
N PRO A 11 3.75 -17.22 -8.66
CA PRO A 11 3.17 -18.35 -7.92
C PRO A 11 3.39 -18.31 -6.40
N VAL A 12 4.45 -17.64 -5.94
CA VAL A 12 4.90 -17.61 -4.54
C VAL A 12 3.88 -16.94 -3.60
N LEU A 13 3.08 -16.01 -4.10
CA LEU A 13 2.06 -15.28 -3.33
C LEU A 13 0.73 -16.05 -3.17
N SER A 14 0.68 -17.32 -3.61
CA SER A 14 -0.48 -18.21 -3.43
C SER A 14 -0.44 -18.97 -2.11
N ASP A 15 0.68 -18.91 -1.38
CA ASP A 15 0.88 -19.68 -0.17
C ASP A 15 0.09 -19.07 1.00
N LYS A 16 -1.01 -19.74 1.36
CA LYS A 16 -1.91 -19.33 2.46
C LYS A 16 -1.29 -19.56 3.84
N GLU A 17 -0.19 -20.30 3.94
CA GLU A 17 0.56 -20.48 5.19
C GLU A 17 1.34 -19.21 5.54
N PHE A 18 1.85 -18.49 4.53
CA PHE A 18 2.58 -17.23 4.71
C PHE A 18 1.75 -15.96 4.46
N TYR A 19 0.67 -16.04 3.65
CA TYR A 19 -0.17 -14.90 3.25
C TYR A 19 -1.69 -15.18 3.34
N PRO A 20 -2.23 -15.51 4.52
CA PRO A 20 -3.61 -16.00 4.69
C PRO A 20 -4.73 -15.02 4.28
N TYR A 21 -4.41 -13.75 4.00
CA TYR A 21 -5.37 -12.70 3.67
C TYR A 21 -5.08 -12.02 2.32
N PHE A 22 -4.27 -12.65 1.47
CA PHE A 22 -3.96 -12.14 0.15
C PHE A 22 -5.15 -12.32 -0.80
N SER A 23 -5.68 -11.23 -1.34
CA SER A 23 -6.76 -11.26 -2.35
C SER A 23 -6.33 -10.53 -3.61
N ARG A 24 -6.57 -11.15 -4.78
CA ARG A 24 -6.16 -10.65 -6.11
C ARG A 24 -7.31 -9.86 -6.75
N MET A 25 -7.00 -8.73 -7.40
CA MET A 25 -7.94 -8.01 -8.26
C MET A 25 -7.27 -7.61 -9.59
N PHE A 26 -7.84 -8.04 -10.73
CA PHE A 26 -7.61 -7.47 -12.07
C PHE A 26 -8.85 -6.61 -12.41
N PRO A 27 -8.73 -5.40 -13.01
CA PRO A 27 -8.05 -5.09 -14.28
C PRO A 27 -7.24 -3.75 -14.30
N SER A 28 -6.51 -3.49 -15.39
CA SER A 28 -5.68 -2.30 -15.78
C SER A 28 -5.25 -1.31 -14.70
N ASP A 29 -3.96 -1.04 -14.63
CA ASP A 29 -3.28 -0.30 -13.55
C ASP A 29 -3.88 1.08 -13.22
N ALA A 30 -4.31 1.84 -14.23
CA ALA A 30 -4.98 3.13 -14.03
C ALA A 30 -6.40 3.02 -13.42
N PHE A 31 -7.05 1.87 -13.55
CA PHE A 31 -8.36 1.60 -12.95
C PHE A 31 -8.24 1.08 -11.52
N GLN A 32 -7.09 0.52 -11.15
CA GLN A 32 -6.87 -0.10 -9.84
C GLN A 32 -6.94 0.93 -8.71
N GLY A 33 -6.24 2.07 -8.83
CA GLY A 33 -6.31 3.13 -7.81
C GLY A 33 -7.74 3.57 -7.52
N LYS A 34 -8.56 3.71 -8.56
CA LYS A 34 -9.98 4.04 -8.44
C LYS A 34 -10.79 2.97 -7.69
N VAL A 35 -10.57 1.70 -8.01
CA VAL A 35 -11.26 0.59 -7.36
C VAL A 35 -10.87 0.48 -5.88
N LEU A 36 -9.59 0.67 -5.57
CA LEU A 36 -9.07 0.62 -4.20
C LEU A 36 -9.68 1.74 -3.34
N ALA A 37 -9.79 2.98 -3.86
CA ALA A 37 -10.44 4.08 -3.16
C ALA A 37 -11.94 3.80 -2.91
N ARG A 38 -12.65 3.28 -3.92
CA ARG A 38 -14.06 2.87 -3.77
C ARG A 38 -14.24 1.74 -2.76
N MET A 39 -13.31 0.79 -2.72
CA MET A 39 -13.33 -0.30 -1.76
C MET A 39 -13.16 0.21 -0.34
N ALA A 40 -12.18 1.11 -0.11
CA ALA A 40 -11.98 1.77 1.18
C ALA A 40 -13.24 2.52 1.63
N HIS A 41 -13.87 3.28 0.73
CA HIS A 41 -15.12 3.97 1.03
C HIS A 41 -16.27 3.00 1.35
N LYS A 42 -16.43 1.93 0.56
CA LYS A 42 -17.46 0.89 0.82
C LYS A 42 -17.25 0.15 2.13
N MET A 43 -16.00 0.02 2.58
CA MET A 43 -15.65 -0.52 3.89
C MET A 43 -15.92 0.46 5.05
N GLY A 44 -16.40 1.68 4.76
CA GLY A 44 -16.77 2.69 5.75
C GLY A 44 -15.61 3.59 6.19
N PHE A 45 -14.47 3.53 5.51
CA PHE A 45 -13.35 4.41 5.82
C PHE A 45 -13.56 5.81 5.24
N THR A 46 -13.22 6.83 6.02
CA THR A 46 -13.30 8.25 5.61
C THR A 46 -11.94 8.93 5.54
N LYS A 47 -10.88 8.25 6.00
CA LYS A 47 -9.49 8.72 6.00
C LYS A 47 -8.59 7.68 5.35
N VAL A 48 -7.84 8.09 4.33
CA VAL A 48 -6.89 7.23 3.60
C VAL A 48 -5.53 7.91 3.49
N ALA A 49 -4.47 7.11 3.49
CA ALA A 49 -3.12 7.60 3.29
C ALA A 49 -2.47 6.92 2.08
N THR A 50 -1.52 7.59 1.44
CA THR A 50 -0.69 7.03 0.38
C THR A 50 0.79 7.20 0.74
N ILE A 51 1.58 6.16 0.53
CA ILE A 51 3.04 6.18 0.66
C ILE A 51 3.61 5.75 -0.70
N SER A 52 4.10 6.71 -1.49
CA SER A 52 4.51 6.47 -2.89
C SER A 52 5.94 6.91 -3.18
N THR A 53 6.67 6.23 -4.06
CA THR A 53 8.00 6.68 -4.49
C THR A 53 7.93 7.48 -5.80
N SER A 54 8.54 8.67 -5.82
CA SER A 54 8.61 9.53 -7.02
C SER A 54 9.70 9.04 -7.98
N PHE A 55 9.37 8.16 -8.91
CA PHE A 55 10.28 7.84 -10.03
C PHE A 55 9.60 7.13 -11.20
N HIS A 56 8.69 6.18 -10.93
CA HIS A 56 7.97 5.49 -11.99
C HIS A 56 6.58 6.08 -12.21
N MET A 57 6.34 6.49 -13.46
CA MET A 57 5.02 6.84 -14.01
C MET A 57 3.93 5.79 -13.69
N TYR A 58 4.34 4.55 -13.45
CA TYR A 58 3.49 3.47 -12.98
C TYR A 58 2.96 3.71 -11.55
N TYR A 59 3.83 3.86 -10.54
CA TYR A 59 3.41 4.15 -9.16
C TYR A 59 2.63 5.45 -9.08
N GLU A 60 3.11 6.48 -9.80
CA GLU A 60 2.45 7.78 -9.84
C GLU A 60 1.03 7.68 -10.43
N GLY A 61 0.85 6.90 -11.49
CA GLY A 61 -0.46 6.68 -12.10
C GLY A 61 -1.47 6.02 -11.14
N ILE A 62 -1.06 4.98 -10.43
CA ILE A 62 -1.95 4.28 -9.49
C ILE A 62 -2.24 5.18 -8.27
N THR A 63 -1.21 5.84 -7.71
CA THR A 63 -1.40 6.73 -6.55
C THR A 63 -2.27 7.94 -6.92
N ASN A 64 -2.04 8.57 -8.08
CA ASN A 64 -2.84 9.72 -8.51
C ASN A 64 -4.31 9.34 -8.76
N THR A 65 -4.56 8.19 -9.38
CA THR A 65 -5.95 7.72 -9.60
C THR A 65 -6.65 7.34 -8.29
N PHE A 66 -5.92 6.81 -7.31
CA PHE A 66 -6.43 6.57 -5.96
C PHE A 66 -6.78 7.87 -5.25
N VAL A 67 -5.85 8.83 -5.21
CA VAL A 67 -6.06 10.14 -4.56
C VAL A 67 -7.25 10.85 -5.19
N ARG A 68 -7.32 10.94 -6.52
CA ARG A 68 -8.41 11.59 -7.23
C ARG A 68 -9.77 10.96 -6.96
N GLU A 69 -9.85 9.63 -6.88
CA GLU A 69 -11.11 8.98 -6.55
C GLU A 69 -11.47 9.13 -5.07
N ALA A 70 -10.49 9.12 -4.15
CA ALA A 70 -10.72 9.41 -2.74
C ALA A 70 -11.26 10.84 -2.53
N GLU A 71 -10.75 11.83 -3.29
CA GLU A 71 -11.28 13.19 -3.33
C GLU A 71 -12.73 13.21 -3.82
N ASN A 72 -13.03 12.51 -4.93
CA ASN A 72 -14.40 12.40 -5.45
C ASN A 72 -15.37 11.77 -4.45
N LEU A 73 -14.87 10.92 -3.55
CA LEU A 73 -15.62 10.25 -2.49
C LEU A 73 -15.64 11.06 -1.17
N ASN A 74 -15.15 12.30 -1.17
CA ASN A 74 -15.05 13.19 0.00
C ASN A 74 -14.27 12.58 1.18
N MET A 75 -13.24 11.78 0.89
CA MET A 75 -12.36 11.20 1.91
C MET A 75 -11.24 12.19 2.26
N THR A 76 -10.73 12.14 3.49
CA THR A 76 -9.51 12.88 3.87
C THR A 76 -8.30 12.07 3.41
N ILE A 77 -7.39 12.73 2.69
CA ILE A 77 -6.17 12.09 2.16
C ILE A 77 -4.92 12.64 2.87
N LEU A 78 -4.01 11.73 3.23
CA LEU A 78 -2.63 12.07 3.60
C LEU A 78 -1.66 11.40 2.63
N SER A 79 -0.96 12.18 1.83
CA SER A 79 0.03 11.66 0.88
C SER A 79 1.44 11.92 1.38
N VAL A 80 2.26 10.87 1.42
CA VAL A 80 3.69 10.93 1.72
C VAL A 80 4.45 10.37 0.53
N THR A 81 5.36 11.18 -0.01
CA THR A 81 6.18 10.79 -1.16
C THR A 81 7.63 10.62 -0.74
N THR A 82 8.21 9.47 -1.06
CA THR A 82 9.65 9.18 -0.92
C THR A 82 10.33 9.30 -2.28
N THR A 83 11.66 9.34 -2.31
CA THR A 83 12.46 9.37 -3.54
C THR A 83 13.22 8.06 -3.73
N MET A 84 13.81 7.82 -4.89
CA MET A 84 14.67 6.64 -5.10
C MET A 84 15.91 6.62 -4.21
N ALA A 85 16.39 7.79 -3.80
CA ALA A 85 17.51 7.91 -2.87
C ALA A 85 17.09 7.74 -1.40
N SER A 86 15.78 7.55 -1.14
CA SER A 86 15.27 7.42 0.22
C SER A 86 15.74 6.09 0.83
N THR A 87 16.24 6.21 2.06
CA THR A 87 16.74 5.09 2.86
C THR A 87 15.59 4.35 3.54
N TYR A 88 15.90 3.20 4.15
CA TYR A 88 14.97 2.50 5.02
C TYR A 88 14.46 3.37 6.20
N GLU A 89 15.29 4.28 6.73
CA GLU A 89 14.88 5.21 7.78
C GLU A 89 13.86 6.25 7.27
N ASP A 90 13.98 6.68 6.01
CA ASP A 90 13.01 7.57 5.38
C ASP A 90 11.67 6.86 5.17
N LEU A 91 11.70 5.59 4.75
CA LEU A 91 10.51 4.75 4.66
C LEU A 91 9.82 4.61 6.02
N LYS A 92 10.57 4.29 7.07
CA LYS A 92 10.04 4.22 8.44
C LYS A 92 9.47 5.55 8.90
N SER A 93 10.11 6.66 8.56
CA SER A 93 9.62 8.00 8.87
C SER A 93 8.31 8.33 8.15
N ALA A 94 8.15 7.88 6.90
CA ALA A 94 6.90 7.98 6.16
C ALA A 94 5.77 7.20 6.84
N PHE A 95 5.99 5.92 7.17
CA PHE A 95 5.01 5.12 7.90
C PHE A 95 4.68 5.69 9.28
N LYS A 96 5.68 6.21 9.99
CA LYS A 96 5.48 6.86 11.29
C LYS A 96 4.59 8.09 11.19
N THR A 97 4.81 8.94 10.18
CA THR A 97 3.96 10.11 9.90
C THR A 97 2.50 9.69 9.70
N VAL A 98 2.26 8.66 8.89
CA VAL A 98 0.91 8.13 8.61
C VAL A 98 0.27 7.55 9.88
N ARG A 99 1.03 6.79 10.66
CA ARG A 99 0.60 6.18 11.92
C ARG A 99 0.18 7.23 12.95
N ASP A 100 1.05 8.21 13.16
CA ASP A 100 0.90 9.26 14.18
C ASP A 100 -0.23 10.23 13.82
N ALA A 101 -0.48 10.44 12.52
CA ALA A 101 -1.65 11.16 12.02
C ALA A 101 -2.98 10.37 12.14
N GLY A 102 -2.94 9.12 12.62
CA GLY A 102 -4.14 8.32 12.90
C GLY A 102 -4.74 7.62 11.69
N TYR A 103 -4.03 7.56 10.56
CA TYR A 103 -4.50 6.86 9.38
C TYR A 103 -4.30 5.35 9.53
N ARG A 104 -5.28 4.59 9.03
CA ARG A 104 -5.33 3.14 9.16
C ARG A 104 -5.54 2.41 7.84
N VAL A 105 -6.02 3.11 6.82
CA VAL A 105 -6.08 2.63 5.44
C VAL A 105 -4.95 3.27 4.66
N ILE A 106 -4.05 2.44 4.14
CA ILE A 106 -2.78 2.91 3.59
C ILE A 106 -2.54 2.22 2.24
N MET A 107 -2.49 3.03 1.19
CA MET A 107 -1.98 2.58 -0.11
C MET A 107 -0.46 2.75 -0.11
N VAL A 108 0.26 1.67 -0.40
CA VAL A 108 1.72 1.65 -0.50
C VAL A 108 2.08 1.37 -1.96
N ALA A 109 2.94 2.21 -2.51
CA ALA A 109 3.46 2.14 -3.87
C ALA A 109 4.96 2.45 -3.80
N GLN A 110 5.77 1.47 -3.40
CA GLN A 110 7.18 1.63 -3.02
C GLN A 110 8.04 0.57 -3.72
N GLU A 111 9.30 0.87 -4.02
CA GLU A 111 10.23 -0.14 -4.54
C GLU A 111 11.05 -0.85 -3.46
N HIS A 112 10.91 -0.44 -2.20
CA HIS A 112 11.75 -0.93 -1.12
C HIS A 112 11.29 -2.32 -0.63
N ASP A 113 12.17 -3.32 -0.65
CA ASP A 113 11.84 -4.71 -0.25
C ASP A 113 11.38 -4.82 1.23
N ASN A 114 11.88 -3.93 2.09
CA ASN A 114 11.60 -3.90 3.53
C ASN A 114 10.30 -3.17 3.97
N VAL A 115 9.34 -2.92 3.08
CA VAL A 115 8.03 -2.33 3.46
C VAL A 115 7.37 -3.11 4.61
N ARG A 116 7.43 -4.45 4.56
CA ARG A 116 6.88 -5.32 5.60
C ARG A 116 7.59 -5.11 6.94
N ASP A 117 8.91 -5.04 6.95
CA ASP A 117 9.71 -4.86 8.16
C ASP A 117 9.36 -3.54 8.85
N ALA A 118 9.20 -2.46 8.08
CA ALA A 118 8.78 -1.17 8.60
C ALA A 118 7.39 -1.24 9.28
N ILE A 119 6.43 -1.94 8.66
CA ILE A 119 5.09 -2.14 9.23
C ILE A 119 5.16 -2.94 10.56
N VAL A 120 6.01 -3.98 10.60
CA VAL A 120 6.23 -4.81 11.80
C VAL A 120 6.86 -4.01 12.92
N GLU A 121 7.99 -3.36 12.65
CA GLU A 121 8.75 -2.57 13.62
C GLU A 121 7.88 -1.45 14.23
N LEU A 122 7.07 -0.80 13.41
CA LEU A 122 6.21 0.32 13.85
C LEU A 122 4.92 -0.12 14.52
N LYS A 123 4.71 -1.44 14.69
CA LYS A 123 3.50 -2.04 15.27
C LYS A 123 2.22 -1.59 14.58
N MET A 124 2.27 -1.40 13.27
CA MET A 124 1.10 -1.05 12.46
C MET A 124 0.35 -2.31 12.00
N GLN A 125 0.31 -3.31 12.88
CA GLN A 125 -0.36 -4.58 12.68
C GLN A 125 -1.49 -4.70 13.68
N GLY A 126 -2.67 -5.09 13.21
CA GLY A 126 -3.82 -5.32 14.09
C GLY A 126 -5.15 -4.96 13.45
N PRO A 127 -6.26 -5.23 14.15
CA PRO A 127 -7.59 -4.90 13.67
C PRO A 127 -7.71 -3.39 13.43
N GLY A 128 -8.14 -3.03 12.22
CA GLY A 128 -8.30 -1.64 11.79
C GLY A 128 -7.27 -1.19 10.75
N TYR A 129 -6.08 -1.80 10.69
CA TYR A 129 -5.12 -1.52 9.61
C TYR A 129 -5.48 -2.28 8.33
N GLN A 130 -5.63 -1.54 7.24
CA GLN A 130 -5.83 -2.08 5.89
C GLN A 130 -4.76 -1.54 4.96
N TYR A 131 -4.03 -2.44 4.32
CA TYR A 131 -3.00 -2.09 3.35
C TYR A 131 -3.45 -2.43 1.93
N PHE A 132 -3.21 -1.51 1.01
CA PHE A 132 -3.29 -1.74 -0.42
C PHE A 132 -1.89 -1.60 -1.00
N GLY A 133 -1.48 -2.47 -1.91
CA GLY A 133 -0.22 -2.27 -2.62
C GLY A 133 -0.18 -3.02 -3.94
N ILE A 134 0.99 -3.09 -4.52
CA ILE A 134 1.28 -3.78 -5.77
C ILE A 134 2.35 -4.86 -5.54
N GLU A 135 2.51 -5.76 -6.51
CA GLU A 135 3.15 -7.07 -6.29
C GLU A 135 4.58 -6.99 -5.71
N SER A 136 5.37 -6.01 -6.15
CA SER A 136 6.77 -5.84 -5.73
C SER A 136 6.93 -5.68 -4.21
N GLU A 137 5.97 -5.08 -3.51
CA GLU A 137 6.15 -4.66 -2.11
C GLU A 137 5.87 -5.77 -1.09
N TRP A 138 5.23 -6.85 -1.50
CA TRP A 138 4.76 -7.92 -0.60
C TRP A 138 5.45 -9.26 -0.83
N GLY A 139 6.17 -9.39 -1.95
CA GLY A 139 6.74 -10.65 -2.42
C GLY A 139 8.21 -10.91 -2.08
N GLN A 140 8.98 -9.94 -1.56
CA GLN A 140 10.41 -10.12 -1.30
C GLN A 140 10.78 -9.91 0.16
N GLY A 141 10.27 -10.79 1.03
CA GLY A 141 10.89 -11.01 2.34
C GLY A 141 11.84 -12.21 2.22
N ASN A 142 13.16 -11.96 2.19
CA ASN A 142 14.27 -12.93 2.19
C ASN A 142 13.89 -14.37 1.82
N ALA A 143 13.83 -14.65 0.52
CA ALA A 143 14.12 -15.98 0.01
C ALA A 143 15.64 -16.10 -0.22
N THR A 144 16.41 -16.06 0.86
CA THR A 144 17.83 -16.41 0.89
C THR A 144 18.02 -17.48 1.95
N GLN A 145 17.94 -18.75 1.52
CA GLN A 145 18.98 -19.72 1.87
C GLN A 145 20.07 -19.64 0.81
#